data_AF-A0A067MZ42-F1
#
_entry.id   AF-A0A067MZ42-F1
#
_cell.length_a   1.000
_cell.length_b   1.000
_cell.length_c   1.000
_cell.angle_alpha   90.00
_cell.angle_beta   90.00
_cell.angle_gamma   90.00
#
_symmetry.space_group_name_H-M   'P 1'
#
loop_
_entity.id
_entity.type
_entity.pdbx_description
1 polymer ?
#
loop_
_entity_poly.entity_id
_entity_poly.type
_entity_poly.pdbx_seq_one_letter_code
_entity_poly.pdbx_strand_id
1 'polypeptide(L)'
;MSHGHGSIPSTPRRSAAMIAAPYTGPDPTEMRELVASMATTLANLNQNSRDLREQSARANALGPKYDPSVQLHALKKQIREQGKRQSSRIDGVKGLLKDVLKEQIADHMRQQIEEQIKTELAIQVGEQVGRQLSEHIPEDGDAQSKAKLTEARVKFVNSESRGANGVLREQNLEDPLHEILRPDGTKSQLFPPDLKTLFSYSPDKVRQLIRDYGVPEHHLRERNLNRFMAHCGVAFHMFTKFTSV
;
A
#
# COMPACT_ATOMS: atom_id res chain seq x y z
N MET A 1 -67.94 -36.15 54.24
CA MET A 1 -67.63 -35.06 55.19
C MET A 1 -66.32 -34.44 54.70
N SER A 2 -66.39 -33.28 54.01
CA SER A 2 -66.02 -31.94 54.55
C SER A 2 -64.49 -31.81 54.71
N HIS A 3 -63.72 -30.91 54.11
CA HIS A 3 -63.85 -29.64 53.36
C HIS A 3 -62.73 -29.64 52.28
N GLY A 4 -62.76 -28.94 51.14
CA GLY A 4 -63.14 -27.54 50.92
C GLY A 4 -61.91 -26.63 51.01
N HIS A 5 -61.26 -26.34 49.88
CA HIS A 5 -60.93 -24.97 49.41
C HIS A 5 -59.99 -25.01 48.21
N GLY A 6 -60.46 -24.47 47.08
CA GLY A 6 -59.65 -24.17 45.92
C GLY A 6 -59.03 -22.78 45.98
N SER A 7 -58.07 -22.53 45.09
CA SER A 7 -57.90 -21.28 44.35
C SER A 7 -56.99 -21.51 43.13
N ILE A 8 -57.56 -21.21 41.95
CA ILE A 8 -57.01 -21.07 40.58
C ILE A 8 -56.37 -19.64 40.47
N PRO A 9 -55.68 -19.11 39.41
CA PRO A 9 -55.28 -19.57 38.05
C PRO A 9 -53.75 -19.43 37.76
N SER A 10 -53.18 -19.89 36.63
CA SER A 10 -53.05 -19.08 35.39
C SER A 10 -52.30 -19.80 34.25
N THR A 11 -52.87 -19.66 33.05
CA THR A 11 -52.30 -19.63 31.68
C THR A 11 -51.50 -20.82 31.09
N PRO A 12 -51.91 -21.34 29.91
CA PRO A 12 -51.17 -22.35 29.14
C PRO A 12 -50.33 -21.71 28.01
N ARG A 13 -49.13 -22.22 27.75
CA ARG A 13 -48.36 -21.91 26.53
C ARG A 13 -47.76 -23.17 25.90
N ARG A 14 -48.49 -23.67 24.89
CA ARG A 14 -48.03 -24.16 23.57
C ARG A 14 -46.79 -25.06 23.52
N SER A 15 -46.96 -26.31 23.11
CA SER A 15 -45.89 -27.13 22.51
C SER A 15 -46.47 -28.01 21.40
N ALA A 16 -45.80 -27.99 20.26
CA ALA A 16 -46.23 -28.52 18.97
C ALA A 16 -46.08 -30.04 18.89
N ALA A 17 -46.98 -30.66 18.12
CA ALA A 17 -46.94 -32.07 17.76
C ALA A 17 -45.83 -32.36 16.75
N MET A 18 -44.98 -33.34 17.05
CA MET A 18 -44.06 -33.98 16.10
C MET A 18 -44.51 -35.43 15.89
N ILE A 19 -44.60 -35.80 14.62
CA ILE A 19 -45.06 -37.07 14.07
C ILE A 19 -44.03 -38.17 14.36
N ALA A 20 -44.46 -39.29 14.96
CA ALA A 20 -43.61 -40.44 15.28
C ALA A 20 -43.45 -41.36 14.06
N ALA A 21 -42.19 -41.65 13.70
CA ALA A 21 -41.82 -42.70 12.73
C ALA A 21 -41.79 -44.09 13.41
N PRO A 22 -42.10 -45.17 12.69
CA PRO A 22 -42.13 -46.53 13.24
C PRO A 22 -40.73 -47.07 13.56
N TYR A 23 -40.54 -47.57 14.78
CA TYR A 23 -39.30 -48.18 15.28
C TYR A 23 -39.14 -49.61 14.73
N THR A 24 -38.13 -49.85 13.90
CA THR A 24 -37.68 -51.20 13.53
C THR A 24 -36.68 -51.69 14.59
N GLY A 25 -36.97 -52.83 15.24
CA GLY A 25 -36.08 -53.42 16.24
C GLY A 25 -34.71 -53.85 15.66
N PRO A 26 -33.70 -54.11 16.52
CA PRO A 26 -32.33 -54.38 16.10
C PRO A 26 -32.21 -55.68 15.28
N ASP A 27 -31.42 -55.64 14.21
CA ASP A 27 -31.22 -56.74 13.26
C ASP A 27 -30.55 -57.95 13.97
N PRO A 28 -31.15 -59.16 13.92
CA PRO A 28 -30.62 -60.36 14.58
C PRO A 28 -29.23 -60.78 14.08
N THR A 29 -28.80 -60.27 12.92
CA THR A 29 -27.50 -60.57 12.31
C THR A 29 -26.39 -59.79 13.01
N GLU A 30 -26.61 -58.51 13.32
CA GLU A 30 -25.67 -57.64 14.02
C GLU A 30 -25.42 -58.11 15.47
N MET A 31 -26.47 -58.62 16.14
CA MET A 31 -26.33 -59.19 17.49
C MET A 31 -25.45 -60.44 17.50
N ARG A 32 -25.48 -61.28 16.46
CA ARG A 32 -24.62 -62.47 16.36
C ARG A 32 -23.17 -62.12 16.10
N GLU A 33 -22.92 -61.10 15.28
CA GLU A 33 -21.56 -60.61 15.04
C GLU A 33 -20.95 -59.99 16.30
N LEU A 34 -21.75 -59.24 17.08
CA LEU A 34 -21.29 -58.69 18.35
C LEU A 34 -20.92 -59.81 19.33
N VAL A 35 -21.76 -60.83 19.47
CA VAL A 35 -21.47 -61.98 20.35
C VAL A 35 -20.23 -62.75 19.89
N ALA A 36 -20.02 -62.91 18.57
CA ALA A 36 -18.81 -63.54 18.04
C ALA A 36 -17.55 -62.71 18.34
N SER A 37 -17.64 -61.38 18.27
CA SER A 37 -16.54 -60.48 18.63
C SER A 37 -16.20 -60.54 20.13
N MET A 38 -17.23 -60.65 20.99
CA MET A 38 -17.08 -60.79 22.44
C MET A 38 -16.48 -62.15 22.81
N ALA A 39 -16.86 -63.23 22.11
CA ALA A 39 -16.28 -64.55 22.32
C ALA A 39 -14.79 -64.57 21.95
N THR A 40 -14.42 -63.90 20.86
CA THR A 40 -13.03 -63.81 20.41
C THR A 40 -12.17 -63.01 21.39
N THR A 41 -12.68 -61.89 21.90
CA THR A 41 -11.96 -61.08 22.91
C THR A 41 -11.80 -61.82 24.24
N LEU A 42 -12.79 -62.60 24.67
CA LEU A 42 -12.68 -63.45 25.87
C LEU A 42 -11.66 -64.59 25.69
N ALA A 43 -11.59 -65.19 24.51
CA ALA A 43 -10.58 -66.21 24.20
C ALA A 43 -9.16 -65.61 24.27
N ASN A 44 -8.97 -64.41 23.70
CA ASN A 44 -7.69 -63.69 23.76
C ASN A 44 -7.31 -63.30 25.20
N LEU A 45 -8.27 -62.86 26.01
CA LEU A 45 -8.03 -62.52 27.41
C LEU A 45 -7.59 -63.76 28.22
N ASN A 46 -8.22 -64.90 27.98
CA ASN A 46 -7.86 -66.16 28.62
C ASN A 46 -6.46 -66.62 28.23
N GLN A 47 -6.07 -66.46 26.96
CA GLN A 47 -4.72 -66.77 26.50
C GLN A 47 -3.69 -65.86 27.17
N ASN A 48 -3.95 -64.54 27.20
CA ASN A 48 -3.06 -63.58 27.86
C ASN A 48 -2.91 -63.85 29.36
N SER A 49 -3.99 -64.30 30.04
CA SER A 49 -3.93 -64.67 31.46
C SER A 49 -3.05 -65.90 31.71
N ARG A 50 -3.07 -66.88 30.80
CA ARG A 50 -2.20 -68.06 30.88
C ARG A 50 -0.75 -67.68 30.65
N ASP A 51 -0.48 -66.84 29.66
CA ASP A 51 0.88 -66.37 29.34
C ASP A 51 1.47 -65.57 30.51
N LEU A 52 0.67 -64.70 31.14
CA LEU A 52 1.04 -63.98 32.36
C LEU A 52 1.33 -64.92 33.53
N ARG A 53 0.55 -65.98 33.72
CA ARG A 53 0.81 -66.98 34.77
C ARG A 53 2.09 -67.74 34.51
N GLU A 54 2.38 -68.11 33.27
CA GLU A 54 3.62 -68.80 32.92
C GLU A 54 4.83 -67.87 33.09
N GLN A 55 4.73 -66.61 32.68
CA GLN A 55 5.75 -65.59 32.91
C GLN A 55 5.97 -65.32 34.39
N SER A 56 4.90 -65.27 35.19
CA SER A 56 4.98 -65.12 36.65
C SER A 56 5.63 -66.33 37.33
N ALA A 57 5.32 -67.55 36.87
CA ALA A 57 5.98 -68.77 37.35
C ALA A 57 7.48 -68.77 37.01
N ARG A 58 7.86 -68.34 35.80
CA ARG A 58 9.27 -68.17 35.41
C ARG A 58 9.96 -67.06 36.20
N ALA A 59 9.28 -65.95 36.49
CA ALA A 59 9.83 -64.87 37.30
C ALA A 59 10.02 -65.27 38.78
N ASN A 60 9.10 -66.05 39.35
CA ASN A 60 9.26 -66.62 40.69
C ASN A 60 10.36 -67.69 40.75
N ALA A 61 10.52 -68.49 39.69
CA ALA A 61 11.63 -69.45 39.57
C ALA A 61 13.00 -68.75 39.47
N LEU A 62 13.01 -67.49 39.00
CA LEU A 62 14.18 -66.60 38.93
C LEU A 62 14.30 -65.66 40.14
N GLY A 63 13.59 -65.93 41.25
CA GLY A 63 13.68 -65.16 42.50
C GLY A 63 15.14 -64.93 42.97
N PRO A 64 15.45 -63.78 43.57
CA PRO A 64 16.78 -63.17 43.47
C PRO A 64 17.81 -63.78 44.43
N LYS A 65 18.96 -64.22 43.90
CA LYS A 65 20.24 -64.34 44.63
C LYS A 65 21.11 -63.07 44.49
N TYR A 66 20.50 -61.89 44.32
CA TYR A 66 21.20 -60.65 44.02
C TYR A 66 20.88 -59.58 45.05
N ASP A 67 21.91 -59.04 45.70
CA ASP A 67 21.78 -58.09 46.81
C ASP A 67 21.26 -56.72 46.31
N PRO A 68 20.02 -56.32 46.68
CA PRO A 68 19.42 -55.06 46.24
C PRO A 68 20.16 -53.82 46.77
N SER A 69 20.95 -53.96 47.84
CA SER A 69 21.70 -52.85 48.42
C SER A 69 22.84 -52.38 47.51
N VAL A 70 23.51 -53.32 46.83
CA VAL A 70 24.61 -53.04 45.89
C VAL A 70 24.10 -52.32 44.64
N GLN A 71 22.95 -52.72 44.11
CA GLN A 71 22.31 -52.06 42.97
C GLN A 71 21.85 -50.64 43.32
N LEU A 72 21.31 -50.45 44.52
CA LEU A 72 20.86 -49.13 44.98
C LEU A 72 22.03 -48.16 45.15
N HIS A 73 23.18 -48.64 45.62
CA HIS A 73 24.39 -47.83 45.71
C HIS A 73 24.97 -47.49 44.32
N ALA A 74 25.01 -48.45 43.39
CA ALA A 74 25.41 -48.22 42.01
C ALA A 74 24.50 -47.19 41.31
N LEU A 75 23.19 -47.32 41.50
CA LEU A 75 22.20 -46.38 40.96
C LEU A 75 22.37 -44.98 41.55
N LYS A 76 22.57 -44.85 42.87
CA LYS A 76 22.83 -43.55 43.52
C LYS A 76 24.10 -42.89 42.96
N LYS A 77 25.16 -43.68 42.74
CA LYS A 77 26.41 -43.17 42.13
C LYS A 77 26.16 -42.69 40.70
N GLN A 78 25.44 -43.47 39.89
CA GLN A 78 25.09 -43.12 38.53
C GLN A 78 24.22 -41.85 38.45
N ILE A 79 23.24 -41.70 39.35
CA ILE A 79 22.39 -40.50 39.44
C ILE A 79 23.23 -39.26 39.75
N ARG A 80 24.20 -39.35 40.68
CA ARG A 80 25.10 -38.23 41.00
C ARG A 80 26.00 -37.87 39.83
N GLU A 81 26.56 -38.86 39.14
CA GLU A 81 27.38 -38.64 37.95
C GLU A 81 26.58 -38.01 36.81
N GLN A 82 25.35 -38.48 36.58
CA GLN A 82 24.43 -37.87 35.62
C GLN A 82 24.03 -36.44 36.02
N GLY A 83 23.75 -36.20 37.30
CA GLY A 83 23.44 -34.85 37.80
C GLY A 83 24.60 -33.87 37.60
N LYS A 84 25.84 -34.31 37.86
CA LYS A 84 27.04 -33.49 37.61
C LYS A 84 27.21 -33.18 36.11
N ARG A 85 26.99 -34.17 35.23
CA ARG A 85 27.03 -33.97 33.77
C ARG A 85 25.91 -33.03 33.30
N GLN A 86 24.71 -33.18 33.84
CA GLN A 86 23.58 -32.31 33.51
C GLN A 86 23.82 -30.88 33.97
N SER A 87 24.33 -30.65 35.19
CA SER A 87 24.67 -29.30 35.66
C SER A 87 25.67 -28.63 34.72
N SER A 88 26.75 -29.33 34.34
CA SER A 88 27.75 -28.79 33.40
C SER A 88 27.14 -28.45 32.03
N ARG A 89 26.20 -29.25 31.53
CA ARG A 89 25.46 -28.95 30.29
C ARG A 89 24.57 -27.73 30.46
N ILE A 90 23.86 -27.62 31.58
CA ILE A 90 22.99 -26.48 31.88
C ILE A 90 23.82 -25.20 32.00
N ASP A 91 24.98 -25.25 32.62
CA ASP A 91 25.88 -24.10 32.75
C ASP A 91 26.45 -23.69 31.39
N GLY A 92 26.79 -24.64 30.52
CA GLY A 92 27.16 -24.37 29.13
C GLY A 92 26.02 -23.72 28.33
N VAL A 93 24.79 -24.23 28.47
CA VAL A 93 23.60 -23.64 27.82
C VAL A 93 23.32 -22.24 28.36
N LYS A 94 23.47 -21.99 29.66
CA LYS A 94 23.33 -20.65 30.24
C LYS A 94 24.37 -19.67 29.70
N GLY A 95 25.61 -20.12 29.51
CA GLY A 95 26.67 -19.33 28.88
C GLY A 95 26.27 -18.92 27.46
N LEU A 96 25.94 -19.91 26.63
CA LEU A 96 25.50 -19.69 25.25
C LEU A 96 24.27 -18.78 25.18
N LEU A 97 23.27 -19.00 26.04
CA LEU A 97 22.07 -18.17 26.08
C LEU A 97 22.40 -16.73 26.47
N LYS A 98 23.31 -16.53 27.43
CA LYS A 98 23.74 -15.19 27.85
C LYS A 98 24.46 -14.45 26.72
N ASP A 99 25.30 -15.15 25.96
CA ASP A 99 26.07 -14.56 24.88
C ASP A 99 25.15 -14.24 23.67
N VAL A 100 24.30 -15.19 23.27
CA VAL A 100 23.30 -14.97 22.21
C VAL A 100 22.33 -13.85 22.59
N LEU A 101 21.84 -13.82 23.83
CA LEU A 101 20.90 -12.78 24.27
C LEU A 101 21.56 -11.41 24.32
N LYS A 102 22.82 -11.31 24.75
CA LYS A 102 23.56 -10.03 24.71
C LYS A 102 23.75 -9.52 23.29
N GLU A 103 24.12 -10.39 22.37
CA GLU A 103 24.34 -10.02 20.97
C GLU A 103 23.02 -9.62 20.29
N GLN A 104 21.95 -10.40 20.48
CA GLN A 104 20.62 -10.06 19.98
C GLN A 104 20.06 -8.77 20.57
N ILE A 105 20.24 -8.52 21.87
CA ILE A 105 19.82 -7.27 22.50
C ILE A 105 20.65 -6.11 21.96
N ALA A 106 21.97 -6.27 21.82
CA ALA A 106 22.83 -5.22 21.29
C ALA A 106 22.45 -4.85 19.85
N ASP A 107 22.21 -5.84 18.99
CA ASP A 107 21.80 -5.62 17.60
C ASP A 107 20.43 -4.95 17.52
N HIS A 108 19.45 -5.45 18.27
CA HIS A 108 18.10 -4.88 18.28
C HIS A 108 18.09 -3.45 18.85
N MET A 109 18.80 -3.21 19.97
CA MET A 109 18.90 -1.87 20.54
C MET A 109 19.63 -0.91 19.60
N ARG A 110 20.69 -1.36 18.91
CA ARG A 110 21.40 -0.54 17.94
C ARG A 110 20.50 -0.13 16.78
N GLN A 111 19.73 -1.07 16.23
CA GLN A 111 18.76 -0.77 15.16
C GLN A 111 17.70 0.23 15.63
N GLN A 112 17.11 0.01 16.81
CA GLN A 112 16.12 0.92 17.37
C GLN A 112 16.69 2.32 17.63
N ILE A 113 17.90 2.42 18.17
CA ILE A 113 18.58 3.70 18.42
C ILE A 113 18.89 4.40 17.09
N GLU A 114 19.38 3.70 16.08
CA GLU A 114 19.65 4.29 14.76
C GLU A 114 18.37 4.83 14.10
N GLU A 115 17.24 4.11 14.19
CA GLU A 115 15.95 4.58 13.68
C GLU A 115 15.40 5.77 14.47
N GLN A 116 15.49 5.74 15.81
CA GLN A 116 15.07 6.86 16.65
C GLN A 116 15.91 8.10 16.38
N ILE A 117 17.24 7.96 16.28
CA ILE A 117 18.15 9.07 15.96
C ILE A 117 17.83 9.63 14.57
N LYS A 118 17.63 8.78 13.55
CA LYS A 118 17.27 9.27 12.20
C LYS A 118 15.95 10.05 12.22
N THR A 119 14.96 9.57 12.94
CA THR A 119 13.65 10.22 13.04
C THR A 119 13.76 11.56 13.74
N GLU A 120 14.44 11.59 14.88
CA GLU A 120 14.62 12.79 15.69
C GLU A 120 15.48 13.83 14.96
N LEU A 121 16.57 13.40 14.31
CA LEU A 121 17.39 14.27 13.46
C LEU A 121 16.61 14.82 12.29
N ALA A 122 15.75 14.03 11.62
CA ALA A 122 14.94 14.52 10.52
C ALA A 122 13.99 15.64 10.97
N ILE A 123 13.39 15.49 12.16
CA ILE A 123 12.53 16.53 12.76
C ILE A 123 13.36 17.77 13.09
N GLN A 124 14.44 17.62 13.85
CA GLN A 124 15.26 18.76 14.31
C GLN A 124 15.92 19.50 13.14
N VAL A 125 16.46 18.77 12.17
CA VAL A 125 17.02 19.36 10.94
C VAL A 125 15.91 20.03 10.14
N GLY A 126 14.75 19.39 9.97
CA GLY A 126 13.61 19.98 9.26
C GLY A 126 13.15 21.31 9.88
N GLU A 127 13.03 21.36 11.21
CA GLU A 127 12.66 22.57 11.94
C GLU A 127 13.73 23.66 11.90
N GLN A 128 15.00 23.28 12.00
CA GLN A 128 16.11 24.23 11.99
C GLN A 128 16.38 24.77 10.60
N VAL A 129 16.30 23.92 9.58
CA VAL A 129 16.33 24.30 8.16
C VAL A 129 15.12 25.16 7.83
N GLY A 130 13.91 24.79 8.28
CA GLY A 130 12.70 25.60 8.11
C GLY A 130 12.85 27.00 8.69
N ARG A 131 13.33 27.13 9.92
CA ARG A 131 13.61 28.44 10.55
C ARG A 131 14.67 29.24 9.79
N GLN A 132 15.78 28.62 9.41
CA GLN A 132 16.84 29.29 8.65
C GLN A 132 16.36 29.68 7.24
N LEU A 133 15.53 28.88 6.57
CA LEU A 133 14.92 29.25 5.31
C LEU A 133 13.93 30.40 5.49
N SER A 134 13.08 30.39 6.53
CA SER A 134 12.17 31.51 6.80
C SER A 134 12.90 32.81 7.17
N GLU A 135 14.06 32.72 7.80
CA GLU A 135 14.89 33.89 8.15
C GLU A 135 15.74 34.41 6.98
N HIS A 136 16.09 33.57 6.00
CA HIS A 136 16.99 33.94 4.89
C HIS A 136 16.34 33.98 3.51
N ILE A 137 15.14 33.44 3.36
CA ILE A 137 14.30 33.61 2.17
C ILE A 137 13.19 34.59 2.55
N PRO A 138 13.26 35.85 2.11
CA PRO A 138 12.14 36.77 2.23
C PRO A 138 10.92 36.11 1.57
N GLU A 139 9.81 35.96 2.31
CA GLU A 139 8.53 35.47 1.77
C GLU A 139 8.02 36.34 0.59
N ASP A 140 8.60 37.53 0.42
CA ASP A 140 8.37 38.46 -0.70
C ASP A 140 9.10 38.10 -2.01
N GLY A 141 9.87 37.01 -2.04
CA GLY A 141 10.45 36.45 -3.26
C GLY A 141 9.41 35.96 -4.27
N ASP A 142 8.16 35.81 -3.84
CA ASP A 142 7.11 35.14 -4.59
C ASP A 142 6.48 36.01 -5.68
N ALA A 143 6.14 37.27 -5.41
CA ALA A 143 5.39 38.06 -6.40
C ALA A 143 6.25 38.41 -7.63
N GLN A 144 7.48 38.88 -7.40
CA GLN A 144 8.38 39.26 -8.49
C GLN A 144 8.92 38.05 -9.23
N SER A 145 9.23 36.95 -8.53
CA SER A 145 9.71 35.73 -9.19
C SER A 145 8.60 35.03 -9.95
N LYS A 146 7.37 34.96 -9.40
CA LYS A 146 6.21 34.45 -10.13
C LYS A 146 5.91 35.32 -11.35
N ALA A 147 5.97 36.64 -11.23
CA ALA A 147 5.81 37.55 -12.37
C ALA A 147 6.87 37.32 -13.46
N LYS A 148 8.14 37.13 -13.07
CA LYS A 148 9.23 36.80 -14.00
C LYS A 148 9.06 35.42 -14.64
N LEU A 149 8.57 34.43 -13.89
CA LEU A 149 8.27 33.09 -14.40
C LEU A 149 7.08 33.11 -15.37
N THR A 150 6.03 33.88 -15.08
CA THR A 150 4.90 34.06 -16.00
C THR A 150 5.35 34.79 -17.26
N GLU A 151 6.19 35.83 -17.15
CA GLU A 151 6.75 36.52 -18.30
C GLU A 151 7.63 35.59 -19.14
N ALA A 152 8.50 34.80 -18.51
CA ALA A 152 9.33 33.81 -19.18
C ALA A 152 8.49 32.73 -19.88
N ARG A 153 7.40 32.28 -19.24
CA ARG A 153 6.48 31.31 -19.82
C ARG A 153 5.76 31.87 -21.03
N VAL A 154 5.27 33.10 -20.95
CA VAL A 154 4.63 33.82 -22.07
C VAL A 154 5.62 33.97 -23.22
N LYS A 155 6.87 34.37 -22.95
CA LYS A 155 7.92 34.48 -23.98
C LYS A 155 8.24 33.13 -24.63
N PHE A 156 8.30 32.05 -23.84
CA PHE A 156 8.54 30.71 -24.35
C PHE A 156 7.43 30.25 -25.30
N VAL A 157 6.17 30.33 -24.86
CA VAL A 157 5.00 29.95 -25.69
C VAL A 157 4.95 30.82 -26.94
N ASN A 158 5.18 32.13 -26.82
CA ASN A 158 5.20 33.03 -27.97
C ASN A 158 6.33 32.71 -28.95
N SER A 159 7.49 32.27 -28.46
CA SER A 159 8.60 31.83 -29.31
C SER A 159 8.27 30.53 -30.04
N GLU A 160 7.61 29.60 -29.37
CA GLU A 160 7.13 28.34 -29.96
C GLU A 160 6.07 28.61 -31.04
N SER A 161 5.05 29.43 -30.74
CA SER A 161 4.03 29.85 -31.71
C SER A 161 4.62 30.58 -32.90
N ARG A 162 5.61 31.47 -32.69
CA ARG A 162 6.33 32.15 -33.79
C ARG A 162 7.12 31.17 -34.66
N GLY A 163 7.73 30.17 -34.04
CA GLY A 163 8.42 29.10 -34.77
C GLY A 163 7.46 28.31 -35.66
N ALA A 164 6.29 27.95 -35.14
CA ALA A 164 5.26 27.25 -35.89
C ALA A 164 4.69 28.13 -37.03
N ASN A 165 4.40 29.40 -36.74
CA ASN A 165 3.90 30.38 -37.73
C ASN A 165 4.92 30.70 -38.82
N GLY A 166 6.22 30.50 -38.58
CA GLY A 166 7.27 30.68 -39.58
C GLY A 166 7.18 29.69 -40.75
N VAL A 167 6.47 28.58 -40.59
CA VAL A 167 6.21 27.61 -41.66
C VAL A 167 5.16 28.12 -42.65
N LEU A 168 4.29 29.05 -42.23
CA LEU A 168 3.21 29.59 -43.05
C LEU A 168 3.78 30.39 -44.24
N ARG A 169 3.28 30.07 -45.43
CA ARG A 169 3.66 30.68 -46.72
C ARG A 169 2.42 31.15 -47.48
N GLU A 170 2.63 31.92 -48.55
CA GLU A 170 1.55 32.38 -49.45
C GLU A 170 0.69 31.24 -50.03
N GLN A 171 1.24 30.03 -50.12
CA GLN A 171 0.58 28.83 -50.63
C GLN A 171 -0.36 28.18 -49.60
N ASN A 172 -0.20 28.51 -48.32
CA ASN A 172 -0.77 27.80 -47.18
C ASN A 172 -1.54 28.78 -46.26
N LEU A 173 -2.46 29.54 -46.85
CA LEU A 173 -3.21 30.60 -46.15
C LEU A 173 -4.34 30.08 -45.25
N GLU A 174 -4.72 28.82 -45.43
CA GLU A 174 -5.76 28.12 -44.69
C GLU A 174 -5.20 27.29 -43.52
N ASP A 175 -3.86 27.21 -43.41
CA ASP A 175 -3.22 26.57 -42.28
C ASP A 175 -3.43 27.41 -41.00
N PRO A 176 -3.61 26.77 -39.83
CA PRO A 176 -3.95 27.44 -38.60
C PRO A 176 -2.81 28.33 -38.11
N LEU A 177 -3.14 29.57 -37.79
CA LEU A 177 -2.23 30.52 -37.17
C LEU A 177 -2.12 30.21 -35.67
N HIS A 178 -0.93 29.86 -35.22
CA HIS A 178 -0.67 29.58 -33.81
C HIS A 178 -0.76 30.86 -32.98
N GLU A 179 -1.58 30.79 -31.93
CA GLU A 179 -1.93 31.89 -31.06
C GLU A 179 -0.72 32.45 -30.32
N ILE A 180 -0.65 33.78 -30.26
CA ILE A 180 0.34 34.51 -29.46
C ILE A 180 -0.37 35.16 -28.29
N LEU A 181 0.21 34.96 -27.10
CA LEU A 181 -0.26 35.52 -25.85
C LEU A 181 0.19 36.98 -25.74
N ARG A 182 -0.70 37.82 -25.20
CA ARG A 182 -0.39 39.21 -24.84
C ARG A 182 0.65 39.26 -23.71
N PRO A 183 1.28 40.42 -23.43
CA PRO A 183 2.19 40.57 -22.29
C PRO A 183 1.55 40.17 -20.95
N ASP A 184 0.23 40.33 -20.83
CA ASP A 184 -0.56 39.96 -19.66
C ASP A 184 -0.91 38.46 -19.60
N GLY A 185 -0.41 37.65 -20.55
CA GLY A 185 -0.66 36.21 -20.64
C GLY A 185 -2.05 35.83 -21.18
N THR A 186 -2.89 36.81 -21.54
CA THR A 186 -4.24 36.61 -22.06
C THR A 186 -4.25 36.51 -23.59
N LYS A 187 -5.29 35.83 -24.12
CA LYS A 187 -5.52 35.69 -25.56
C LYS A 187 -6.38 36.86 -26.06
N SER A 188 -6.11 37.35 -27.27
CA SER A 188 -6.97 38.34 -27.92
C SER A 188 -8.23 37.66 -28.47
N GLN A 189 -9.42 38.18 -28.16
CA GLN A 189 -10.67 37.71 -28.75
C GLN A 189 -10.75 37.98 -30.28
N LEU A 190 -9.92 38.89 -30.76
CA LEU A 190 -9.83 39.27 -32.17
C LEU A 190 -8.75 38.47 -32.93
N PHE A 191 -8.07 37.52 -32.28
CA PHE A 191 -7.04 36.72 -32.94
C PHE A 191 -7.66 35.87 -34.07
N PRO A 192 -7.17 35.99 -35.31
CA PRO A 192 -7.72 35.24 -36.43
C PRO A 192 -7.27 33.77 -36.36
N PRO A 193 -8.13 32.80 -36.70
CA PRO A 193 -7.76 31.39 -36.76
C PRO A 193 -6.73 31.11 -37.85
N ASP A 194 -6.84 31.77 -39.00
CA ASP A 194 -5.97 31.56 -40.17
C ASP A 194 -5.61 32.89 -40.86
N LEU A 195 -4.56 32.88 -41.70
CA LEU A 195 -4.13 34.07 -42.46
C LEU A 195 -5.20 34.56 -43.45
N LYS A 196 -6.01 33.66 -44.00
CA LYS A 196 -7.17 34.03 -44.83
C LYS A 196 -8.18 34.90 -44.07
N THR A 197 -8.45 34.54 -42.83
CA THR A 197 -9.36 35.30 -41.96
C THR A 197 -8.73 36.64 -41.57
N LEU A 198 -7.43 36.67 -41.27
CA LEU A 198 -6.69 37.92 -41.03
C LEU A 198 -6.81 38.90 -42.24
N PHE A 199 -6.69 38.39 -43.47
CA PHE A 199 -6.82 39.20 -44.69
C PHE A 199 -8.27 39.61 -45.01
N SER A 200 -9.27 38.99 -44.39
CA SER A 200 -10.67 39.40 -44.49
C SER A 200 -11.05 40.53 -43.53
N TYR A 201 -10.21 40.86 -42.54
CA TYR A 201 -10.53 41.86 -41.53
C TYR A 201 -10.61 43.29 -42.11
N SER A 202 -11.60 44.04 -41.63
CA SER A 202 -11.74 45.47 -41.92
C SER A 202 -10.56 46.26 -41.35
N PRO A 203 -10.22 47.43 -41.91
CA PRO A 203 -9.10 48.25 -41.42
C PRO A 203 -9.23 48.58 -39.93
N ASP A 204 -10.44 48.81 -39.43
CA ASP A 204 -10.69 49.11 -38.01
C ASP A 204 -10.42 47.91 -37.11
N LYS A 205 -10.82 46.69 -37.52
CA LYS A 205 -10.54 45.45 -36.79
C LYS A 205 -9.03 45.16 -36.72
N VAL A 206 -8.30 45.40 -37.82
CA VAL A 206 -6.84 45.22 -37.84
C VAL A 206 -6.15 46.23 -36.92
N ARG A 207 -6.61 47.49 -36.88
CA ARG A 207 -6.07 48.50 -35.94
C ARG A 207 -6.32 48.12 -34.49
N GLN A 208 -7.52 47.63 -34.16
CA GLN A 208 -7.84 47.12 -32.82
C GLN A 208 -6.94 45.95 -32.45
N LEU A 209 -6.76 44.98 -33.35
CA LEU A 209 -5.86 43.84 -33.15
C LEU A 209 -4.41 44.28 -32.89
N ILE A 210 -3.90 45.26 -33.64
CA ILE A 210 -2.53 45.77 -33.46
C ILE A 210 -2.36 46.48 -32.12
N ARG A 211 -3.37 47.26 -31.70
CA ARG A 211 -3.38 47.92 -30.39
C ARG A 211 -3.41 46.91 -29.25
N ASP A 212 -4.19 45.85 -29.39
CA ASP A 212 -4.29 44.76 -28.40
C ASP A 212 -2.95 44.05 -28.14
N TYR A 213 -2.09 43.99 -29.15
CA TYR A 213 -0.75 43.39 -29.06
C TYR A 213 0.37 44.42 -28.84
N GLY A 214 0.03 45.70 -28.65
CA GLY A 214 1.02 46.77 -28.42
C GLY A 214 1.96 47.03 -29.60
N VAL A 215 1.58 46.61 -30.80
CA VAL A 215 2.38 46.82 -32.02
C VAL A 215 2.13 48.25 -32.54
N PRO A 216 3.15 48.98 -33.05
CA PRO A 216 2.94 50.34 -33.54
C PRO A 216 1.94 50.40 -34.71
N GLU A 217 0.91 51.24 -34.59
CA GLU A 217 -0.10 51.44 -35.62
C GLU A 217 0.47 52.23 -36.83
N HIS A 218 -0.07 51.96 -38.02
CA HIS A 218 0.17 52.71 -39.24
C HIS A 218 -1.17 53.08 -39.90
N HIS A 219 -1.17 54.14 -40.70
CA HIS A 219 -2.35 54.57 -41.45
C HIS A 219 -2.74 53.62 -42.60
N LEU A 220 -1.82 52.74 -43.05
CA LEU A 220 -2.04 51.80 -44.16
C LEU A 220 -2.37 50.42 -43.60
N ARG A 221 -3.46 49.83 -44.10
CA ARG A 221 -3.93 48.51 -43.68
C ARG A 221 -2.91 47.43 -43.99
N GLU A 222 -2.27 47.46 -45.16
CA GLU A 222 -1.28 46.46 -45.55
C GLU A 222 -0.04 46.52 -44.65
N ARG A 223 0.40 47.71 -44.27
CA ARG A 223 1.53 47.86 -43.32
C ARG A 223 1.18 47.36 -41.93
N ASN A 224 -0.06 47.58 -41.50
CA ASN A 224 -0.60 47.04 -40.27
C ASN A 224 -0.62 45.51 -40.28
N LEU A 225 -1.15 44.90 -41.35
CA LEU A 225 -1.13 43.45 -41.54
C LEU A 225 0.29 42.89 -41.58
N ASN A 226 1.20 43.52 -42.33
CA ASN A 226 2.61 43.13 -42.39
C ASN A 226 3.30 43.19 -41.01
N ARG A 227 3.03 44.24 -40.23
CA ARG A 227 3.56 44.35 -38.85
C ARG A 227 2.99 43.27 -37.93
N PHE A 228 1.70 42.97 -38.05
CA PHE A 228 1.08 41.91 -37.26
C PHE A 228 1.61 40.52 -37.66
N MET A 229 1.76 40.24 -38.96
CA MET A 229 2.37 39.01 -39.47
C MET A 229 3.82 38.85 -39.00
N ALA A 230 4.62 39.92 -39.07
CA ALA A 230 5.99 39.93 -38.56
C ALA A 230 6.04 39.70 -37.03
N HIS A 231 5.12 40.32 -36.27
CA HIS A 231 4.98 40.05 -34.84
C HIS A 231 4.60 38.59 -34.56
N CYS A 232 3.83 37.99 -35.47
CA CYS A 232 3.41 36.59 -35.40
C CYS A 232 4.48 35.58 -35.81
N GLY A 233 5.61 36.03 -36.37
CA GLY A 233 6.67 35.15 -36.86
C GLY A 233 6.45 34.62 -38.28
N VAL A 234 5.45 35.13 -39.00
CA VAL A 234 5.17 34.75 -40.39
C VAL A 234 6.29 35.29 -41.29
N ALA A 235 6.89 34.42 -42.10
CA ALA A 235 8.13 34.72 -42.83
C ALA A 235 7.93 35.60 -44.08
N PHE A 236 6.69 35.70 -44.60
CA PHE A 236 6.39 36.47 -45.81
C PHE A 236 5.57 37.72 -45.50
N HIS A 237 5.72 38.72 -46.36
CA HIS A 237 5.06 40.02 -46.22
C HIS A 237 4.20 40.28 -47.46
N MET A 238 3.07 40.94 -47.29
CA MET A 238 2.29 41.41 -48.43
C MET A 238 3.10 42.47 -49.16
N PHE A 239 3.48 42.20 -50.40
CA PHE A 239 4.08 43.20 -51.27
C PHE A 239 3.04 44.25 -51.62
N THR A 240 3.17 45.45 -51.05
CA THR A 240 2.55 46.64 -51.66
C THR A 240 3.34 46.92 -52.93
N LYS A 241 2.77 46.58 -54.09
CA LYS A 241 3.23 47.15 -55.36
C LYS A 241 3.08 48.66 -55.23
N PHE A 242 4.16 49.37 -54.94
CA PHE A 242 4.25 50.78 -55.26
C PHE A 242 4.31 50.86 -56.79
N THR A 243 3.16 51.04 -57.43
CA THR A 243 3.11 51.70 -58.72
C THR A 243 3.60 53.12 -58.50
N SER A 244 4.85 53.40 -58.83
CA SER A 244 5.30 54.77 -59.04
C SER A 244 4.61 55.28 -60.31
N VAL A 245 3.86 56.37 -60.17
CA VAL A 245 3.58 57.32 -61.25
C VAL A 245 4.05 58.67 -60.76
#